data_AF-A0A817CM57-F1
#
_entry.id   AF-A0A817CM57-F1
#
_cell.length_a   1.000
_cell.length_b   1.000
_cell.length_c   1.000
_cell.angle_alpha   90.00
_cell.angle_beta   90.00
_cell.angle_gamma   90.00
#
_symmetry.space_group_name_H-M   'P 1'
#
loop_
_entity.id
_entity.type
_entity.pdbx_description
1 polymer ?
#
loop_
_entity_poly.entity_id
_entity_poly.type
_entity_poly.pdbx_seq_one_letter_code
_entity_poly.pdbx_strand_id
1 'polypeptide(L)'
;MTRSILEHLANEMIYEIFEYLDDYDVYNGFCYLNKRFQHLVLYSIFPITINTPAVSKSNFQDYYRNIVIPNKHRINVLSLSNPFAVDIVLSSPPIISDFVRLETLIPMSQKPDHY
;
A
#
# COMPACT_ATOMS: atom_id res chain seq x y z
N MET A 1 -6.77 -23.23 -20.96
CA MET A 1 -6.58 -22.26 -19.86
C MET A 1 -7.12 -20.93 -20.36
N THR A 2 -8.26 -20.47 -19.84
CA THR A 2 -8.92 -19.24 -20.30
C THR A 2 -8.18 -18.06 -19.68
N ARG A 3 -7.43 -17.30 -20.48
CA ARG A 3 -6.81 -16.05 -20.03
C ARG A 3 -7.90 -15.01 -19.79
N SER A 4 -7.84 -14.31 -18.67
CA SER A 4 -8.76 -13.22 -18.37
C SER A 4 -8.62 -12.10 -19.42
N ILE A 5 -9.71 -11.43 -19.78
CA ILE A 5 -9.68 -10.23 -20.64
C ILE A 5 -8.73 -9.18 -20.06
N LEU A 6 -8.64 -9.13 -18.73
CA LEU A 6 -7.77 -8.23 -17.97
C LEU A 6 -6.28 -8.45 -18.31
N GLU A 7 -5.88 -9.68 -18.68
CA GLU A 7 -4.50 -9.98 -19.09
C GLU A 7 -4.12 -9.42 -20.47
N HIS A 8 -5.10 -8.98 -21.27
CA HIS A 8 -4.90 -8.41 -22.60
C HIS A 8 -4.85 -6.88 -22.60
N LEU A 9 -5.27 -6.24 -21.51
CA LEU A 9 -5.18 -4.79 -21.37
C LEU A 9 -3.72 -4.34 -21.41
N ALA A 10 -3.45 -3.14 -21.93
CA ALA A 10 -2.13 -2.53 -21.88
C ALA A 10 -1.76 -2.17 -20.42
N ASN A 11 -0.47 -1.98 -20.11
CA ASN A 11 -0.04 -1.69 -18.74
C ASN A 11 -0.63 -0.37 -18.23
N GLU A 12 -0.74 0.60 -19.13
CA GLU A 12 -1.32 1.93 -18.91
C GLU A 12 -2.75 1.82 -18.41
N MET A 13 -3.59 1.02 -19.07
CA MET A 13 -4.97 0.78 -18.66
C MET A 13 -5.07 0.07 -17.30
N ILE A 14 -4.10 -0.81 -16.98
CA ILE A 14 -4.06 -1.45 -15.66
C ILE A 14 -3.70 -0.44 -14.57
N TYR A 15 -2.76 0.47 -14.84
CA TYR A 15 -2.44 1.54 -13.90
C TYR A 15 -3.61 2.49 -13.70
N GLU A 16 -4.35 2.84 -14.76
CA GLU A 16 -5.60 3.61 -14.63
C GLU A 16 -6.61 2.91 -13.73
N ILE A 17 -6.73 1.57 -13.80
CA ILE A 17 -7.59 0.81 -12.88
C ILE A 17 -7.06 0.88 -11.45
N PHE A 18 -5.75 0.76 -11.25
CA PHE A 18 -5.13 0.83 -9.93
C PHE A 18 -5.33 2.18 -9.25
N GLU A 19 -5.44 3.29 -10.00
CA GLU A 19 -5.74 4.62 -9.44
C GLU A 19 -7.10 4.69 -8.73
N TYR A 20 -8.04 3.80 -9.04
CA TYR A 20 -9.36 3.73 -8.37
C TYR A 20 -9.37 2.79 -7.15
N LEU A 21 -8.26 2.13 -6.84
CA LEU A 21 -8.17 1.12 -5.79
C LEU A 21 -7.15 1.54 -4.73
N ASP A 22 -7.36 1.11 -3.49
CA ASP A 22 -6.35 1.20 -2.46
C ASP A 22 -5.17 0.28 -2.78
N ASP A 23 -3.94 0.72 -2.50
CA ASP A 23 -2.73 -0.07 -2.77
C ASP A 23 -2.73 -1.44 -2.05
N TYR A 24 -3.42 -1.54 -0.91
CA TYR A 24 -3.66 -2.82 -0.23
C TYR A 24 -4.48 -3.79 -1.09
N ASP A 25 -5.55 -3.29 -1.72
CA ASP A 25 -6.44 -4.09 -2.58
C ASP A 25 -5.77 -4.43 -3.91
N VAL A 26 -5.02 -3.47 -4.47
CA VAL A 26 -4.18 -3.70 -5.66
C VAL A 26 -3.20 -4.85 -5.40
N TYR A 27 -2.49 -4.82 -4.27
CA TYR A 27 -1.56 -5.90 -3.96
C TYR A 27 -2.26 -7.24 -3.80
N ASN A 28 -3.26 -7.34 -2.93
CA ASN A 28 -3.90 -8.61 -2.61
C ASN A 28 -4.66 -9.19 -3.80
N GLY A 29 -5.27 -8.34 -4.62
CA GLY A 29 -6.04 -8.74 -5.79
C GLY A 29 -5.17 -9.13 -6.99
N PHE A 30 -4.03 -8.45 -7.21
CA PHE A 30 -3.32 -8.53 -8.48
C PHE A 30 -1.90 -9.12 -8.39
N CYS A 31 -1.19 -8.97 -7.27
CA CYS A 31 0.22 -9.35 -7.17
C CYS A 31 0.49 -10.83 -7.46
N TYR A 32 -0.47 -11.70 -7.15
CA TYR A 32 -0.34 -13.15 -7.28
C TYR A 32 -1.04 -13.75 -8.51
N LEU A 33 -1.64 -12.93 -9.39
CA LEU A 33 -2.37 -13.43 -10.56
C LEU A 33 -1.43 -14.04 -11.61
N ASN A 34 -0.37 -13.32 -11.96
CA ASN A 34 0.69 -13.79 -12.85
C ASN A 34 1.93 -12.88 -12.73
N LYS A 35 3.04 -13.29 -13.37
CA LYS A 35 4.32 -12.54 -13.33
C LYS A 35 4.20 -11.10 -13.83
N ARG A 36 3.30 -10.84 -14.80
CA ARG A 36 3.09 -9.49 -15.33
C ARG A 36 2.48 -8.59 -14.26
N PHE A 37 1.39 -9.00 -13.62
CA PHE A 37 0.77 -8.20 -12.55
C PHE A 37 1.66 -8.07 -11.33
N GLN A 38 2.36 -9.15 -10.93
CA GLN A 38 3.37 -9.06 -9.88
C GLN A 38 4.37 -7.96 -10.17
N HIS A 39 4.85 -7.89 -11.42
CA HIS A 39 5.80 -6.86 -11.82
C HIS A 39 5.19 -5.46 -11.81
N LEU A 40 3.95 -5.30 -12.28
CA LEU A 40 3.25 -4.02 -12.28
C LEU A 40 3.04 -3.47 -10.87
N VAL A 41 2.78 -4.32 -9.89
CA VAL A 41 2.57 -3.93 -8.50
C VAL A 41 3.92 -3.61 -7.81
N LEU A 42 4.90 -4.51 -7.90
CA LEU A 42 6.13 -4.43 -7.09
C LEU A 42 7.20 -3.50 -7.68
N TYR A 43 7.29 -3.37 -9.01
CA TYR A 43 8.37 -2.64 -9.69
C TYR A 43 7.86 -1.44 -10.49
N SER A 44 6.68 -0.93 -10.15
CA SER A 44 6.17 0.31 -10.72
C SER A 44 7.00 1.51 -10.26
N ILE A 45 7.05 2.55 -11.09
CA ILE A 45 7.66 3.84 -10.74
C ILE A 45 6.66 4.82 -10.13
N PHE A 46 5.37 4.47 -10.16
CA PHE A 46 4.29 5.31 -9.68
C PHE A 46 4.34 5.42 -8.15
N PRO A 47 4.06 6.62 -7.60
CA PRO A 47 3.88 6.82 -6.17
C PRO A 47 2.76 5.91 -5.62
N ILE A 48 2.89 5.55 -4.34
CA ILE A 48 1.96 4.66 -3.63
C ILE A 48 1.36 5.41 -2.45
N THR A 49 0.04 5.28 -2.30
CA THR A 49 -0.72 5.75 -1.15
C THR A 49 -1.05 4.58 -0.23
N ILE A 50 -0.36 4.51 0.91
CA ILE A 50 -0.63 3.47 1.90
C ILE A 50 -1.70 3.96 2.86
N ASN A 51 -2.91 3.42 2.69
CA ASN A 51 -3.93 3.43 3.71
C ASN A 51 -3.77 2.19 4.59
N THR A 52 -3.37 2.36 5.85
CA THR A 52 -3.22 1.20 6.73
C THR A 52 -4.60 0.62 7.04
N PRO A 53 -4.88 -0.63 6.65
CA PRO A 53 -6.22 -1.18 6.76
C PRO A 53 -6.57 -1.51 8.21
N ALA A 54 -7.86 -1.50 8.55
CA ALA A 54 -8.37 -1.88 9.86
C ALA A 54 -8.34 -3.41 10.05
N VAL A 55 -7.14 -3.98 10.13
CA VAL A 55 -6.89 -5.42 10.25
C VAL A 55 -6.23 -5.78 11.58
N SER A 56 -6.21 -7.08 11.89
CA SER A 56 -5.50 -7.61 13.06
C SER A 56 -4.01 -7.27 13.02
N LYS A 57 -3.35 -7.29 14.19
CA LYS A 57 -1.91 -7.03 14.31
C LYS A 57 -1.06 -7.94 13.43
N SER A 58 -1.38 -9.25 13.35
CA SER A 58 -0.65 -10.20 12.51
C SER A 58 -0.75 -9.84 11.03
N ASN A 59 -1.97 -9.55 10.56
CA ASN A 59 -2.20 -9.19 9.16
C ASN A 59 -1.54 -7.85 8.82
N PHE A 60 -1.55 -6.91 9.77
CA PHE A 60 -0.83 -5.64 9.61
C PHE A 60 0.68 -5.85 9.52
N GLN A 61 1.27 -6.72 10.35
CA GLN A 61 2.69 -7.04 10.29
C GLN A 61 3.08 -7.68 8.95
N ASP A 62 2.26 -8.59 8.44
CA ASP A 62 2.49 -9.22 7.13
C ASP A 62 2.37 -8.21 6.00
N TYR A 63 1.36 -7.34 6.04
CA TYR A 63 1.21 -6.24 5.09
C TYR A 63 2.41 -5.29 5.14
N TYR A 64 2.83 -4.88 6.33
CA TYR A 64 3.94 -3.97 6.51
C TYR A 64 5.25 -4.54 5.95
N ARG A 65 5.55 -5.81 6.25
CA ARG A 65 6.77 -6.50 5.79
C ARG A 65 6.80 -6.72 4.28
N ASN A 66 5.67 -7.07 3.68
CA ASN A 66 5.62 -7.45 2.27
C ASN A 66 5.34 -6.27 1.34
N ILE A 67 4.69 -5.20 1.84
CA ILE A 67 4.24 -4.05 1.02
C ILE A 67 4.95 -2.78 1.39
N VAL A 68 4.81 -2.38 2.64
CA VAL A 68 5.24 -1.05 3.08
C VAL A 68 6.76 -0.95 3.03
N ILE A 69 7.48 -1.94 3.59
CA ILE A 69 8.95 -1.92 3.59
C ILE A 69 9.53 -1.97 2.17
N PRO A 70 9.15 -2.92 1.29
CA PRO A 70 9.76 -3.01 -0.04
C PRO A 70 9.48 -1.77 -0.90
N ASN A 71 8.32 -1.14 -0.69
CA ASN A 71 7.89 0.02 -1.48
C ASN A 71 8.13 1.38 -0.79
N LYS A 72 8.82 1.42 0.37
CA LYS A 72 9.02 2.66 1.16
C LYS A 72 9.56 3.85 0.38
N HIS A 73 10.38 3.58 -0.63
CA HIS A 73 10.97 4.59 -1.53
C HIS A 73 9.98 5.23 -2.50
N ARG A 74 8.78 4.66 -2.67
CA ARG A 74 7.70 5.12 -3.56
C ARG A 74 6.52 5.71 -2.81
N ILE A 75 6.43 5.49 -1.50
CA ILE A 75 5.30 5.94 -0.68
C ILE A 75 5.35 7.46 -0.56
N ASN A 76 4.32 8.14 -1.07
CA ASN A 76 4.16 9.59 -0.94
C ASN A 76 3.10 9.96 0.09
N VAL A 77 2.12 9.09 0.32
CA VAL A 77 1.09 9.26 1.35
C VAL A 77 1.08 8.04 2.25
N LEU A 78 1.17 8.25 3.57
CA LEU A 78 1.04 7.21 4.58
C LEU A 78 -0.02 7.61 5.60
N SER A 79 -1.10 6.84 5.65
CA SER A 79 -2.18 7.02 6.61
C SER A 79 -2.08 5.97 7.72
N LEU A 80 -1.91 6.42 8.97
CA LEU A 80 -1.74 5.59 10.16
C LEU A 80 -3.07 5.29 10.87
N SER A 81 -4.12 4.97 10.11
CA SER A 81 -5.44 4.62 10.64
C SER A 81 -5.46 3.34 11.49
N ASN A 82 -4.50 2.43 11.29
CA ASN A 82 -4.37 1.22 12.10
C ASN A 82 -3.64 1.55 13.42
N PRO A 83 -4.21 1.21 14.60
CA PRO A 83 -3.60 1.51 15.89
C PRO A 83 -2.17 0.96 16.05
N PHE A 84 -1.86 -0.16 15.39
CA PHE A 84 -0.54 -0.78 15.45
C PHE A 84 0.47 -0.13 14.50
N ALA A 85 0.03 0.69 13.54
CA ALA A 85 0.89 1.34 12.57
C ALA A 85 1.76 2.42 13.20
N VAL A 86 1.22 3.15 14.17
CA VAL A 86 1.93 4.21 14.90
C VAL A 86 3.16 3.62 15.59
N ASP A 87 2.99 2.55 16.35
CA ASP A 87 4.08 1.90 17.08
C ASP A 87 5.16 1.37 16.12
N ILE A 88 4.77 0.82 14.96
CA ILE A 88 5.72 0.21 14.02
C ILE A 88 6.45 1.27 13.19
N VAL A 89 5.75 2.31 12.71
CA VAL A 89 6.32 3.33 11.82
C VAL A 89 7.12 4.37 12.59
N LEU A 90 6.68 4.73 13.81
CA LEU A 90 7.27 5.79 14.62
C LEU A 90 8.18 5.26 15.75
N SER A 91 8.36 3.95 15.89
CA SER A 91 9.34 3.40 16.84
C SER A 91 10.77 3.74 16.46
N SER A 92 11.65 3.77 17.48
CA SER A 92 13.06 4.12 17.33
C SER A 92 13.91 2.90 16.94
N PRO A 93 14.85 3.01 15.97
CA PRO A 93 15.15 4.21 15.19
C PRO A 93 14.04 4.53 14.17
N PRO A 94 13.72 5.81 13.94
CA PRO A 94 12.57 6.19 13.13
C PRO A 94 12.74 5.76 11.68
N ILE A 95 11.98 4.73 11.30
CA ILE A 95 11.93 4.18 9.95
C ILE A 95 11.37 5.22 8.98
N ILE A 96 10.64 6.22 9.47
CA ILE A 96 10.09 7.30 8.63
C ILE A 96 11.16 8.01 7.78
N SER A 97 12.41 8.04 8.26
CA SER A 97 13.53 8.60 7.49
C SER A 97 13.87 7.82 6.21
N ASP A 98 13.47 6.55 6.13
CA ASP A 98 13.65 5.72 4.94
C ASP A 98 12.60 6.00 3.84
N PHE A 99 11.53 6.73 4.15
CA PHE A 99 10.48 7.07 3.20
C PHE A 99 10.87 8.35 2.43
N VAL A 100 11.84 8.21 1.54
CA VAL A 100 12.47 9.32 0.80
C VAL A 100 11.52 10.17 -0.05
N ARG A 101 10.32 9.66 -0.37
CA ARG A 101 9.28 10.36 -1.15
C ARG A 101 8.05 10.73 -0.33
N LEU A 102 8.07 10.56 1.00
CA LEU A 102 6.91 10.85 1.83
C LEU A 102 6.61 12.35 1.82
N GLU A 103 5.43 12.69 1.29
CA GLU A 103 4.93 14.07 1.22
C GLU A 103 3.84 14.31 2.27
N THR A 104 3.00 13.30 2.52
CA THR A 104 1.87 13.40 3.45
C THR A 104 1.87 12.25 4.46
N LEU A 105 1.85 12.59 5.74
CA LEU A 105 1.58 11.67 6.84
C LEU A 105 0.22 12.02 7.46
N ILE A 106 -0.74 11.10 7.39
CA ILE A 106 -2.04 11.26 8.02
C ILE A 106 -2.01 10.50 9.35
N PRO A 107 -1.96 11.21 10.50
CA PRO A 107 -2.00 10.56 11.80
C PRO A 107 -3.39 9.98 12.06
N MET A 108 -3.47 9.03 12.99
CA MET A 108 -4.74 8.49 13.45
C MET A 108 -5.62 9.63 13.99
N SER A 109 -6.66 10.01 13.26
CA SER A 109 -7.67 10.93 13.76
C SER A 109 -8.62 10.15 14.66
N GLN A 110 -8.70 10.55 15.93
CA GLN A 110 -9.86 10.21 16.76
C GLN A 110 -11.10 10.70 15.99
N LYS A 111 -12.08 9.81 15.79
CA LYS A 111 -13.42 10.29 15.40
C LYS A 111 -13.82 11.36 16.43
N PRO A 112 -14.35 12.52 16.02
CA PRO A 112 -14.97 13.41 16.98
C PRO A 112 -16.04 12.61 17.71
N ASP A 113 -15.92 12.55 19.04
CA ASP A 113 -16.98 12.06 19.91
C ASP A 113 -18.18 12.97 19.67
N HIS A 114 -19.13 12.53 18.84
CA HIS A 114 -20.42 13.18 18.74
C HIS A 114 -21.18 12.83 20.02
N TYR A 115 -21.20 13.81 20.94
CA TYR A 115 -22.09 13.91 22.10
C TYR A 115 -23.57 13.85 21.71
#